data_AF-A0A366ES40-F1
#
_entry.id   AF-A0A366ES40-F1
#
_cell.length_a   1.000
_cell.length_b   1.000
_cell.length_c   1.000
_cell.angle_alpha   90.00
_cell.angle_beta   90.00
_cell.angle_gamma   90.00
#
_symmetry.space_group_name_H-M   'P 1'
#
loop_
_entity.id
_entity.type
_entity.pdbx_description
1 polymer ?
#
loop_
_entity_poly.entity_id
_entity_poly.type
_entity_poly.pdbx_seq_one_letter_code
_entity_poly.pdbx_strand_id
1 'polypeptide(L)'
;MNNKRDKDKKISIKINGEKTNFDEDLLVYDWKLSESEAAAGEEAEDNGFDWILPDDEEAQPPKEYKKINYVSGNKKKRKSFKNPFQDSVNLLMSIIGAVVVGAVLGFGTLKVITTTDGPSAPAATLQDTTAEGNTEGKQSVSAVELQDFSTSIVQGGVYSTEEQLNAMQDSLSAKGFSHASVEKDGQFFLFLGVAGDLETAKNLGSKLKDQGVEVYAKDFVLGSKGINASKEEKTFLEKGNALYSTIAQASSSGVVGGTPDDAIIQTIQSGVKELEGIKVGQESIASMKENLVKAGNLAAAMKSPEDAQKVQEELLSYLQLYSGL
;
A
#
# COMPACT_ATOMS: atom_id res chain seq x y z
N MET A 1 -3.95 34.75 -32.71
CA MET A 1 -4.64 34.30 -33.94
C MET A 1 -3.66 33.57 -34.85
N ASN A 2 -3.82 32.26 -35.08
CA ASN A 2 -4.26 31.72 -36.39
C ASN A 2 -4.29 30.20 -36.34
N ASN A 3 -5.51 29.68 -36.37
CA ASN A 3 -5.91 28.29 -36.36
C ASN A 3 -5.88 27.79 -37.81
N LYS A 4 -5.06 26.78 -38.16
CA LYS A 4 -5.12 26.11 -39.46
C LYS A 4 -5.43 24.63 -39.22
N ARG A 5 -6.73 24.35 -39.14
CA ARG A 5 -7.32 23.02 -39.20
C ARG A 5 -6.91 22.36 -40.52
N ASP A 6 -6.38 21.15 -40.40
CA ASP A 6 -6.02 20.28 -41.52
C ASP A 6 -7.26 20.03 -42.39
N LYS A 7 -7.13 20.24 -43.69
CA LYS A 7 -8.22 20.11 -44.66
C LYS A 7 -8.54 18.63 -44.90
N ASP A 8 -9.83 18.32 -44.92
CA ASP A 8 -10.41 17.03 -45.26
C ASP A 8 -9.78 16.39 -46.50
N LYS A 9 -9.23 15.18 -46.33
CA LYS A 9 -8.72 14.36 -47.44
C LYS A 9 -9.90 13.65 -48.10
N LYS A 10 -10.49 14.25 -49.14
CA LYS A 10 -11.50 13.56 -49.97
C LYS A 10 -10.84 12.47 -50.83
N ILE A 11 -11.24 11.22 -50.62
CA ILE A 11 -10.90 10.07 -51.46
C ILE A 11 -11.89 10.06 -52.63
N SER A 12 -11.40 9.94 -53.88
CA SER A 12 -12.28 9.76 -55.05
C SER A 12 -12.04 8.39 -55.66
N ILE A 13 -13.11 7.61 -55.83
CA ILE A 13 -13.09 6.30 -56.45
C ILE A 13 -13.69 6.45 -57.85
N LYS A 14 -12.99 5.96 -58.87
CA LYS A 14 -13.50 5.91 -60.25
C LYS A 14 -14.05 4.52 -60.54
N ILE A 15 -15.29 4.44 -60.97
CA ILE A 15 -15.91 3.20 -61.49
C ILE A 15 -16.26 3.47 -62.96
N ASN A 16 -15.69 2.70 -63.89
CA ASN A 16 -15.93 2.81 -65.34
C ASN A 16 -15.75 4.20 -65.98
N GLY A 17 -14.75 4.97 -65.53
CA GLY A 17 -14.26 6.15 -66.26
C GLY A 17 -14.91 7.49 -65.91
N GLU A 18 -16.01 7.51 -65.17
CA GLU A 18 -16.67 8.74 -64.73
C GLU A 18 -16.45 8.98 -63.22
N LYS A 19 -16.29 10.25 -62.80
CA LYS A 19 -16.00 10.62 -61.41
C LYS A 19 -17.31 10.84 -60.66
N THR A 20 -17.66 9.94 -59.74
CA THR A 20 -18.77 10.15 -58.80
C THR A 20 -18.21 10.53 -57.43
N ASN A 21 -18.70 11.64 -56.86
CA ASN A 21 -18.42 11.99 -55.46
C ASN A 21 -19.39 11.21 -54.57
N PHE A 22 -18.88 10.32 -53.75
CA PHE A 22 -19.61 9.70 -52.65
C PHE A 22 -19.20 10.44 -51.37
N ASP A 23 -20.13 11.15 -50.74
CA ASP A 23 -19.99 11.62 -49.37
C ASP A 23 -20.69 10.56 -48.48
N GLU A 24 -19.92 9.76 -47.76
CA GLU A 24 -20.43 8.87 -46.72
C GLU A 24 -20.56 9.67 -45.43
N ASP A 25 -21.78 9.85 -44.93
CA ASP A 25 -22.01 10.32 -43.55
C ASP A 25 -21.61 9.20 -42.59
N LEU A 26 -20.32 9.15 -42.25
CA LEU A 26 -19.84 8.35 -41.14
C LEU A 26 -20.26 9.06 -39.85
N LEU A 27 -21.32 8.55 -39.20
CA LEU A 27 -21.65 8.91 -37.82
C LEU A 27 -20.52 8.44 -36.90
N VAL A 28 -19.55 9.32 -36.67
CA VAL A 28 -18.51 9.13 -35.65
C VAL A 28 -19.15 9.40 -34.30
N TYR A 29 -19.58 8.35 -33.61
CA TYR A 29 -19.99 8.46 -32.21
C TYR A 29 -18.76 8.78 -31.36
N ASP A 30 -18.72 10.01 -30.83
CA ASP A 30 -17.73 10.42 -29.83
C ASP A 30 -18.12 9.78 -28.48
N TRP A 31 -17.53 8.63 -28.17
CA TRP A 31 -17.77 7.86 -26.95
C TRP A 31 -17.42 8.63 -25.66
N LYS A 32 -16.79 9.81 -25.78
CA LYS A 32 -16.47 10.69 -24.65
C LYS A 32 -17.61 11.63 -24.23
N LEU A 33 -18.75 11.62 -24.93
CA LEU A 33 -19.91 12.48 -24.65
C LEU A 33 -21.06 11.77 -23.92
N SER A 34 -20.83 10.57 -23.36
CA SER A 34 -21.85 9.81 -22.62
C SER A 34 -21.63 9.80 -21.09
N GLU A 35 -20.62 10.51 -20.58
CA GLU A 35 -20.27 10.48 -19.14
C GLU A 35 -21.02 11.54 -18.32
N SER A 36 -21.82 12.41 -18.94
CA SER A 36 -22.52 13.52 -18.27
C SER A 36 -24.05 13.41 -18.21
N GLU A 37 -24.66 12.28 -18.59
CA GLU A 37 -26.13 12.12 -18.58
C GLU A 37 -26.59 10.80 -17.93
N ALA A 38 -26.00 10.43 -16.80
CA ALA A 38 -26.51 9.37 -15.93
C ALA A 38 -26.85 9.93 -14.54
N ALA A 39 -27.75 10.92 -14.50
CA ALA A 39 -28.30 11.45 -13.25
C ALA A 39 -29.71 12.03 -13.48
N ALA A 40 -30.65 11.17 -13.83
CA ALA A 40 -32.09 11.43 -13.69
C ALA A 40 -32.82 10.09 -13.58
N GLY A 41 -32.79 9.49 -12.39
CA GLY A 41 -33.69 8.39 -12.03
C GLY A 41 -35.07 8.97 -11.78
N GLU A 42 -35.88 9.03 -12.83
CA GLU A 42 -37.32 9.22 -12.72
C GLU A 42 -37.94 7.86 -12.39
N GLU A 43 -38.78 7.83 -11.35
CA GLU A 43 -39.48 6.64 -10.89
C GLU A 43 -40.38 6.10 -12.01
N ALA A 44 -39.95 5.02 -12.67
CA ALA A 44 -40.78 4.28 -13.60
C ALA A 44 -41.47 3.16 -12.82
N GLU A 45 -42.79 3.32 -12.69
CA GLU A 45 -43.74 2.34 -12.20
C GLU A 45 -43.49 0.94 -12.81
N ASP A 46 -43.57 -0.06 -11.95
CA ASP A 46 -43.50 -1.49 -12.23
C ASP A 46 -44.63 -1.91 -13.19
N ASN A 47 -44.39 -1.75 -14.49
CA ASN A 47 -45.20 -2.34 -15.55
C ASN A 47 -44.41 -3.51 -16.14
N GLY A 48 -44.87 -4.71 -15.79
CA GLY A 48 -44.21 -5.99 -16.03
C GLY A 48 -43.63 -6.15 -17.43
N PHE A 49 -42.40 -6.69 -17.45
CA PHE A 49 -41.76 -7.20 -18.65
C PHE A 49 -42.64 -8.29 -19.30
N ASP A 50 -43.35 -7.92 -20.36
CA ASP A 50 -44.06 -8.86 -21.20
C ASP A 50 -43.06 -9.48 -22.19
N TRP A 51 -42.80 -10.77 -22.01
CA TRP A 51 -41.80 -11.51 -22.77
C TRP A 51 -42.36 -11.79 -24.18
N ILE A 52 -42.22 -10.82 -25.08
CA ILE A 52 -42.60 -10.98 -26.48
C ILE A 52 -41.50 -11.77 -27.18
N LEU A 53 -41.74 -13.07 -27.35
CA LEU A 53 -40.96 -13.92 -28.25
C LEU A 53 -41.22 -13.41 -29.69
N PRO A 54 -40.19 -13.02 -30.46
CA PRO A 54 -40.39 -12.65 -31.85
C PRO A 54 -40.95 -13.86 -32.60
N ASP A 55 -42.12 -13.68 -33.24
CA ASP A 55 -42.71 -14.70 -34.12
C ASP A 55 -41.69 -15.09 -35.21
N ASP A 56 -41.65 -16.39 -35.52
CA ASP A 56 -40.86 -17.03 -36.56
C ASP A 56 -41.29 -16.54 -37.97
N GLU A 57 -41.02 -15.28 -38.30
CA GLU A 57 -41.17 -14.73 -39.64
C GLU A 57 -39.79 -14.42 -40.24
N GLU A 58 -39.36 -15.36 -41.07
CA GLU A 58 -38.41 -15.20 -42.18
C GLU A 58 -37.03 -14.62 -41.82
N ALA A 59 -36.20 -15.47 -41.18
CA ALA A 59 -34.76 -15.30 -41.21
C ALA A 59 -34.25 -15.28 -42.66
N GLN A 60 -34.05 -14.09 -43.22
CA GLN A 60 -33.37 -13.93 -44.51
C GLN A 60 -31.98 -14.56 -44.40
N PRO A 61 -31.58 -15.45 -45.33
CA PRO A 61 -30.29 -16.10 -45.25
C PRO A 61 -29.18 -15.04 -45.29
N PRO A 62 -28.12 -15.19 -44.48
CA PRO A 62 -27.05 -14.21 -44.42
C PRO A 62 -26.40 -14.04 -45.80
N LYS A 63 -26.27 -12.78 -46.25
CA LYS A 63 -25.61 -12.44 -47.52
C LYS A 63 -24.19 -12.99 -47.53
N GLU A 64 -23.90 -13.84 -48.51
CA GLU A 64 -22.58 -14.44 -48.71
C GLU A 64 -21.49 -13.36 -48.84
N TYR A 65 -20.49 -13.44 -47.97
CA TYR A 65 -19.32 -12.59 -48.04
C TYR A 65 -18.42 -13.04 -49.20
N LYS A 66 -18.24 -12.19 -50.22
CA LYS A 66 -17.20 -12.40 -51.22
C LYS A 66 -15.84 -12.08 -50.60
N LYS A 67 -14.92 -13.05 -50.63
CA LYS A 67 -13.54 -12.87 -50.17
C LYS A 67 -12.90 -11.68 -50.89
N ILE A 68 -12.63 -10.63 -50.12
CA ILE A 68 -11.78 -9.52 -50.53
C ILE A 68 -10.33 -10.04 -50.60
N ASN A 69 -9.82 -10.20 -51.82
CA ASN A 69 -8.39 -10.40 -52.03
C ASN A 69 -7.67 -9.08 -51.75
N TYR A 70 -7.08 -8.97 -50.56
CA TYR A 70 -6.12 -7.91 -50.27
C TYR A 70 -4.91 -8.10 -51.18
N VAL A 71 -4.79 -7.27 -52.21
CA VAL A 71 -3.53 -7.13 -52.93
C VAL A 71 -2.57 -6.45 -51.96
N SER A 72 -1.76 -7.27 -51.30
CA SER A 72 -0.62 -6.83 -50.50
C SER A 72 0.29 -5.96 -51.36
N GLY A 73 0.08 -4.64 -51.26
CA GLY A 73 0.93 -3.61 -51.84
C GLY A 73 2.26 -3.60 -51.10
N ASN A 74 3.13 -4.54 -51.45
CA ASN A 74 4.43 -4.72 -50.84
C ASN A 74 5.39 -3.59 -51.26
N LYS A 75 5.31 -2.42 -50.62
CA LYS A 75 6.41 -1.44 -50.64
C LYS A 75 7.34 -1.74 -49.48
N LYS A 76 8.30 -2.64 -49.72
CA LYS A 76 9.47 -2.85 -48.86
C LYS A 76 10.19 -1.51 -48.67
N LYS A 77 9.96 -0.82 -47.54
CA LYS A 77 10.89 0.20 -47.06
C LYS A 77 12.18 -0.54 -46.69
N ARG A 78 13.23 -0.38 -47.51
CA ARG A 78 14.60 -0.77 -47.14
C ARG A 78 14.91 -0.07 -45.81
N LYS A 79 15.00 -0.82 -44.72
CA LYS A 79 15.60 -0.32 -43.48
C LYS A 79 17.06 -0.05 -43.82
N SER A 80 17.43 1.24 -43.85
CA SER A 80 18.82 1.65 -43.93
C SER A 80 19.51 1.16 -42.66
N PHE A 81 20.47 0.25 -42.80
CA PHE A 81 21.32 -0.21 -41.71
C PHE A 81 22.28 0.94 -41.39
N LYS A 82 21.93 1.75 -40.39
CA LYS A 82 22.86 2.75 -39.84
C LYS A 82 23.91 2.00 -39.03
N ASN A 83 25.18 2.25 -39.34
CA ASN A 83 26.31 1.68 -38.63
C ASN A 83 26.19 1.96 -37.12
N PRO A 84 26.35 0.95 -36.25
CA PRO A 84 26.24 1.12 -34.79
C PRO A 84 27.42 1.92 -34.18
N PHE A 85 28.41 2.30 -35.00
CA PHE A 85 29.63 3.01 -34.57
C PHE A 85 29.60 4.53 -34.79
N GLN A 86 28.49 5.11 -35.29
CA GLN A 86 28.36 6.57 -35.42
C GLN A 86 27.91 7.26 -34.12
N ASP A 87 27.32 6.53 -33.17
CA ASP A 87 26.91 7.05 -31.86
C ASP A 87 27.93 6.63 -30.78
N SER A 88 29.20 6.99 -30.97
CA SER A 88 30.29 6.73 -30.01
C SER A 88 30.02 7.31 -28.62
N VAL A 89 29.16 8.31 -28.52
CA VAL A 89 28.73 8.94 -27.26
C VAL A 89 27.85 8.00 -26.42
N ASN A 90 26.97 7.21 -27.05
CA ASN A 90 26.12 6.24 -26.36
C ASN A 90 26.92 5.01 -25.91
N LEU A 91 27.91 4.59 -26.69
CA LEU A 91 28.85 3.54 -26.29
C LEU A 91 29.71 3.97 -25.10
N LEU A 92 30.21 5.22 -25.12
CA LEU A 92 31.00 5.77 -24.01
C LEU A 92 30.16 5.91 -22.74
N MET A 93 28.92 6.39 -22.85
CA MET A 93 27.97 6.45 -21.73
C MET A 93 27.62 5.06 -21.18
N SER A 94 27.48 4.06 -22.04
CA SER A 94 27.28 2.67 -21.61
C SER A 94 28.49 2.11 -20.87
N ILE A 95 29.71 2.43 -21.31
CA ILE A 95 30.94 2.00 -20.63
C ILE A 95 31.08 2.67 -19.27
N ILE A 96 30.80 3.98 -19.19
CA ILE A 96 30.82 4.72 -17.92
C ILE A 96 29.74 4.17 -16.97
N GLY A 97 28.53 3.93 -17.47
CA GLY A 97 27.46 3.31 -16.69
C GLY A 97 27.83 1.92 -16.17
N ALA A 98 28.44 1.07 -17.01
CA ALA A 98 28.90 -0.25 -16.60
C ALA A 98 30.00 -0.19 -15.51
N VAL A 99 30.93 0.77 -15.61
CA VAL A 99 31.97 0.98 -14.58
C VAL A 99 31.36 1.48 -13.28
N VAL A 100 30.38 2.39 -13.32
CA VAL A 100 29.70 2.91 -12.12
C VAL A 100 28.88 1.82 -11.44
N VAL A 101 28.08 1.06 -12.20
CA VAL A 101 27.27 -0.04 -11.66
C VAL A 101 28.17 -1.16 -11.12
N GLY A 102 29.24 -1.49 -11.85
CA GLY A 102 30.24 -2.46 -11.40
C GLY A 102 30.98 -2.01 -10.14
N ALA A 103 31.29 -0.71 -10.01
CA ALA A 103 31.91 -0.14 -8.82
C ALA A 103 30.97 -0.18 -7.62
N VAL A 104 29.69 0.16 -7.78
CA VAL A 104 28.70 0.12 -6.67
C VAL A 104 28.49 -1.33 -6.19
N LEU A 105 28.34 -2.28 -7.11
CA LEU A 105 28.21 -3.70 -6.75
C LEU A 105 29.51 -4.29 -6.15
N GLY A 106 30.66 -3.91 -6.70
CA GLY A 106 31.98 -4.31 -6.18
C GLY A 106 32.25 -3.74 -4.79
N PHE A 107 31.94 -2.48 -4.54
CA PHE A 107 32.07 -1.87 -3.21
C PHE A 107 31.07 -2.44 -2.21
N GLY A 108 29.85 -2.75 -2.66
CA GLY A 108 28.82 -3.39 -1.83
C GLY A 108 29.25 -4.77 -1.34
N THR A 109 29.76 -5.62 -2.24
CA THR A 109 30.29 -6.94 -1.88
C THR A 109 31.52 -6.87 -0.98
N LEU A 110 32.44 -5.94 -1.25
CA LEU A 110 33.62 -5.74 -0.39
C LEU A 110 33.24 -5.28 1.01
N LYS A 111 32.23 -4.41 1.15
CA LYS A 111 31.73 -3.94 2.46
C LYS A 111 31.04 -5.05 3.24
N VAL A 112 30.30 -5.93 2.57
CA VAL A 112 29.68 -7.11 3.20
C VAL A 112 30.74 -8.09 3.71
N ILE A 113 31.77 -8.38 2.90
CA ILE A 113 32.83 -9.33 3.30
C ILE A 113 33.74 -8.73 4.40
N THR A 114 34.12 -7.46 4.29
CA THR A 114 34.97 -6.80 5.31
C THR A 114 34.25 -6.44 6.61
N THR A 115 32.91 -6.45 6.61
CA THR A 115 32.10 -6.34 7.84
C THR A 115 31.89 -7.71 8.49
N THR A 116 32.17 -8.80 7.79
CA THR A 116 32.01 -10.17 8.30
C THR A 116 33.32 -10.84 8.72
N ASP A 117 34.48 -10.30 8.31
CA ASP A 117 35.81 -10.79 8.74
C ASP A 117 36.56 -9.76 9.60
N GLY A 118 36.25 -9.75 10.89
CA GLY A 118 37.23 -9.38 11.91
C GLY A 118 38.39 -10.40 11.89
N PRO A 119 39.64 -9.99 12.15
CA PRO A 119 40.81 -10.85 11.95
C PRO A 119 40.72 -12.11 12.81
N SER A 120 40.74 -13.28 12.15
CA SER A 120 41.05 -14.54 12.80
C SER A 120 42.46 -14.49 13.38
N ALA A 121 42.55 -14.47 14.71
CA ALA A 121 43.68 -14.93 15.49
C ALA A 121 43.16 -15.63 16.76
N PRO A 122 43.87 -16.66 17.25
CA PRO A 122 43.27 -17.88 17.78
C PRO A 122 42.79 -17.75 19.23
N ALA A 123 41.94 -18.72 19.61
CA ALA A 123 41.52 -19.00 20.96
C ALA A 123 42.70 -18.89 21.96
N ALA A 124 42.68 -17.83 22.76
CA ALA A 124 43.42 -17.74 24.00
C ALA A 124 42.40 -17.49 25.10
N THR A 125 42.30 -18.48 25.99
CA THR A 125 42.00 -18.33 27.41
C THR A 125 42.33 -16.94 27.96
N LEU A 126 41.54 -16.51 28.95
CA LEU A 126 41.89 -15.83 30.20
C LEU A 126 40.64 -15.01 30.62
N GLN A 127 39.94 -15.49 31.64
CA GLN A 127 40.07 -15.05 33.03
C GLN A 127 39.08 -13.95 33.37
N ASP A 128 38.20 -14.34 34.28
CA ASP A 128 37.64 -13.53 35.35
C ASP A 128 38.54 -12.34 35.70
N THR A 129 38.04 -11.13 35.53
CA THR A 129 38.55 -9.97 36.24
C THR A 129 37.40 -9.04 36.51
N THR A 130 36.90 -9.15 37.74
CA THR A 130 36.22 -8.11 38.48
C THR A 130 36.88 -6.76 38.21
N ALA A 131 36.12 -5.85 37.59
CA ALA A 131 36.35 -4.43 37.69
C ALA A 131 35.02 -3.79 38.05
N GLU A 132 34.79 -3.66 39.36
CA GLU A 132 33.84 -2.73 39.92
C GLU A 132 34.21 -1.32 39.45
N GLY A 133 33.40 -0.79 38.54
CA GLY A 133 33.38 0.60 38.13
C GLY A 133 31.94 1.09 38.22
N ASN A 134 31.57 1.55 39.42
CA ASN A 134 30.29 2.19 39.70
C ASN A 134 30.03 3.35 38.73
N THR A 135 29.16 3.12 37.77
CA THR A 135 28.41 4.18 37.09
C THR A 135 26.98 3.66 36.91
N GLU A 136 26.05 4.34 37.56
CA GLU A 136 24.62 4.07 37.52
C GLU A 136 24.09 3.95 36.07
N GLY A 137 23.40 2.84 35.81
CA GLY A 137 22.09 2.90 35.15
C GLY A 137 22.03 3.00 33.62
N LYS A 138 23.09 2.72 32.86
CA LYS A 138 22.96 2.61 31.39
C LYS A 138 22.84 1.15 30.97
N GLN A 139 21.60 0.74 30.71
CA GLN A 139 21.24 -0.57 30.15
C GLN A 139 22.12 -0.84 28.93
N SER A 140 22.85 -1.96 28.95
CA SER A 140 23.69 -2.38 27.83
C SER A 140 22.81 -2.60 26.60
N VAL A 141 23.00 -1.77 25.57
CA VAL A 141 22.28 -1.84 24.30
C VAL A 141 23.12 -2.66 23.32
N SER A 142 22.50 -3.63 22.66
CA SER A 142 23.16 -4.50 21.68
C SER A 142 22.33 -4.58 20.41
N ALA A 143 22.95 -4.92 19.28
CA ALA A 143 22.21 -5.21 18.05
C ALA A 143 21.32 -6.45 18.29
N VAL A 144 20.03 -6.29 18.05
CA VAL A 144 19.00 -7.31 18.23
C VAL A 144 18.15 -7.37 16.97
N GLU A 145 17.91 -8.58 16.48
CA GLU A 145 16.95 -8.80 15.39
C GLU A 145 15.53 -8.93 15.94
N LEU A 146 14.63 -8.13 15.35
CA LEU A 146 13.18 -8.27 15.46
C LEU A 146 12.67 -9.18 14.35
N GLN A 147 11.73 -10.05 14.71
CA GLN A 147 11.00 -10.87 13.75
C GLN A 147 9.96 -10.04 13.00
N ASP A 148 9.44 -10.61 11.90
CA ASP A 148 8.30 -10.04 11.18
C ASP A 148 7.12 -9.79 12.12
N PHE A 149 6.53 -8.61 12.00
CA PHE A 149 5.32 -8.24 12.72
C PHE A 149 4.19 -8.03 11.71
N SER A 150 3.19 -8.91 11.77
CA SER A 150 2.03 -8.90 10.87
C SER A 150 0.78 -8.42 11.61
N THR A 151 -0.01 -7.58 10.97
CA THR A 151 -1.31 -7.13 11.46
C THR A 151 -2.25 -6.80 10.31
N SER A 152 -3.55 -7.00 10.49
CA SER A 152 -4.56 -6.60 9.52
C SER A 152 -4.92 -5.13 9.74
N ILE A 153 -4.87 -4.34 8.67
CA ILE A 153 -5.07 -2.88 8.75
C ILE A 153 -6.15 -2.41 7.79
N VAL A 154 -6.65 -1.21 8.03
CA VAL A 154 -7.52 -0.46 7.14
C VAL A 154 -6.74 0.70 6.55
N GLN A 155 -6.39 0.59 5.27
CA GLN A 155 -5.59 1.57 4.54
C GLN A 155 -6.47 2.64 3.91
N GLY A 156 -6.17 3.92 4.15
CA GLY A 156 -6.83 5.07 3.51
C GLY A 156 -6.04 5.73 2.38
N GLY A 157 -4.87 5.19 2.01
CA GLY A 157 -4.11 5.63 0.86
C GLY A 157 -2.65 5.20 0.89
N VAL A 158 -1.97 5.38 -0.24
CA VAL A 158 -0.52 5.28 -0.36
C VAL A 158 -0.05 6.50 -1.14
N TYR A 159 0.92 7.22 -0.57
CA TYR A 159 1.39 8.50 -1.10
C TYR A 159 2.87 8.40 -1.43
N SER A 160 3.28 9.05 -2.52
CA SER A 160 4.69 9.12 -2.94
C SER A 160 5.42 10.33 -2.35
N THR A 161 4.69 11.30 -1.82
CA THR A 161 5.26 12.51 -1.19
C THR A 161 4.61 12.76 0.16
N GLU A 162 5.41 13.29 1.08
CA GLU A 162 4.96 13.64 2.43
C GLU A 162 3.90 14.75 2.40
N GLU A 163 4.00 15.70 1.45
CA GLU A 163 3.01 16.77 1.27
C GLU A 163 1.60 16.24 0.99
N GLN A 164 1.46 15.21 0.15
CA GLN A 164 0.16 14.60 -0.17
C GLN A 164 -0.39 13.81 1.02
N LEU A 165 0.49 13.12 1.75
CA LEU A 165 0.14 12.43 2.98
C LEU A 165 -0.41 13.43 4.01
N ASN A 166 0.32 14.51 4.28
CA ASN A 166 -0.03 15.52 5.28
C ASN A 166 -1.36 16.19 4.93
N ALA A 167 -1.58 16.55 3.66
CA ALA A 167 -2.85 17.12 3.21
C ALA A 167 -4.04 16.16 3.47
N MET A 168 -3.84 14.85 3.26
CA MET A 168 -4.88 13.86 3.57
C MET A 168 -5.07 13.69 5.09
N GLN A 169 -3.98 13.66 5.86
CA GLN A 169 -4.03 13.56 7.32
C GLN A 169 -4.80 14.73 7.94
N ASP A 170 -4.54 15.96 7.49
CA ASP A 170 -5.29 17.14 7.91
C ASP A 170 -6.79 17.02 7.60
N SER A 171 -7.14 16.50 6.41
CA SER A 171 -8.53 16.27 6.01
C SER A 171 -9.23 15.23 6.90
N LEU A 172 -8.55 14.16 7.27
CA LEU A 172 -9.07 13.10 8.15
C LEU A 172 -9.20 13.59 9.59
N SER A 173 -8.19 14.30 10.10
CA SER A 173 -8.20 14.93 11.41
C SER A 173 -9.36 15.92 11.54
N ALA A 174 -9.63 16.72 10.50
CA ALA A 174 -10.77 17.65 10.48
C ALA A 174 -12.14 16.95 10.52
N LYS A 175 -12.20 15.69 10.07
CA LYS A 175 -13.40 14.84 10.15
C LYS A 175 -13.45 13.99 11.43
N GLY A 176 -12.43 14.08 12.29
CA GLY A 176 -12.33 13.32 13.54
C GLY A 176 -11.94 11.85 13.36
N PHE A 177 -11.32 11.48 12.23
CA PHE A 177 -10.81 10.12 12.04
C PHE A 177 -9.39 9.99 12.58
N SER A 178 -9.19 8.99 13.43
CA SER A 178 -7.85 8.56 13.84
C SER A 178 -7.08 8.00 12.64
N HIS A 179 -5.79 8.30 12.59
CA HIS A 179 -4.92 7.87 11.50
C HIS A 179 -3.48 7.68 11.98
N ALA A 180 -2.73 6.86 11.25
CA ALA A 180 -1.28 6.75 11.37
C ALA A 180 -0.65 6.65 9.98
N SER A 181 0.60 7.09 9.87
CA SER A 181 1.40 6.89 8.67
C SER A 181 2.57 5.97 8.92
N VAL A 182 2.89 5.14 7.93
CA VAL A 182 4.07 4.28 7.94
C VAL A 182 4.81 4.45 6.63
N GLU A 183 6.09 4.77 6.71
CA GLU A 183 6.98 4.76 5.54
C GLU A 183 7.49 3.34 5.29
N LYS A 184 7.30 2.85 4.06
CA LYS A 184 7.83 1.57 3.61
C LYS A 184 8.15 1.64 2.13
N ASP A 185 9.33 1.16 1.73
CA ASP A 185 9.78 1.11 0.33
C ASP A 185 9.73 2.48 -0.39
N GLY A 186 9.99 3.58 0.33
CA GLY A 186 9.94 4.94 -0.19
C GLY A 186 8.53 5.47 -0.48
N GLN A 187 7.51 4.81 0.06
CA GLN A 187 6.10 5.22 -0.01
C GLN A 187 5.53 5.41 1.40
N PHE A 188 4.57 6.32 1.52
CA PHE A 188 3.88 6.60 2.76
C PHE A 188 2.50 5.93 2.76
N PHE A 189 2.34 4.91 3.58
CA PHE A 189 1.07 4.23 3.78
C PHE A 189 0.27 4.95 4.85
N LEU A 190 -0.98 5.29 4.56
CA LEU A 190 -1.91 5.91 5.50
C LEU A 190 -2.89 4.86 6.02
N PHE A 191 -2.95 4.70 7.33
CA PHE A 191 -3.82 3.76 8.03
C PHE A 191 -4.87 4.50 8.84
N LEU A 192 -6.11 3.99 8.85
CA LEU A 192 -7.25 4.53 9.59
C LEU A 192 -7.80 3.55 10.62
N GLY A 193 -7.26 2.33 10.68
CA GLY A 193 -7.70 1.32 11.62
C GLY A 193 -6.81 0.08 11.58
N VAL A 194 -6.89 -0.69 12.65
CA VAL A 194 -6.15 -1.93 12.87
C VAL A 194 -7.11 -3.00 13.39
N ALA A 195 -6.85 -4.24 13.05
CA ALA A 195 -7.70 -5.36 13.44
C ALA A 195 -6.83 -6.60 13.72
N GLY A 196 -7.40 -7.57 14.43
CA GLY A 196 -6.68 -8.83 14.68
C GLY A 196 -6.73 -9.79 13.50
N ASP A 197 -7.66 -9.59 12.56
CA ASP A 197 -7.77 -10.39 11.34
C ASP A 197 -8.32 -9.60 10.14
N LEU A 198 -8.19 -10.18 8.94
CA LEU A 198 -8.59 -9.54 7.70
C LEU A 198 -10.12 -9.35 7.59
N GLU A 199 -10.92 -10.25 8.18
CA GLU A 199 -12.38 -10.17 8.14
C GLU A 199 -12.88 -9.01 9.01
N THR A 200 -12.36 -8.90 10.23
CA THR A 200 -12.64 -7.75 11.11
C THR A 200 -12.14 -6.44 10.52
N ALA A 201 -10.97 -6.43 9.85
CA ALA A 201 -10.50 -5.26 9.11
C ALA A 201 -11.45 -4.86 7.97
N LYS A 202 -12.02 -5.82 7.23
CA LYS A 202 -13.01 -5.54 6.17
C LYS A 202 -14.28 -4.91 6.74
N ASN A 203 -14.78 -5.44 7.85
CA ASN A 203 -15.97 -4.90 8.51
C ASN A 203 -15.73 -3.48 9.04
N LEU A 204 -14.58 -3.25 9.67
CA LEU A 204 -14.15 -1.91 10.09
C LEU A 204 -14.04 -0.95 8.90
N GLY A 205 -13.46 -1.43 7.79
CA GLY A 205 -13.34 -0.68 6.54
C GLY A 205 -14.69 -0.30 5.93
N SER A 206 -15.66 -1.21 5.92
CA SER A 206 -17.03 -0.92 5.46
C SER A 206 -17.66 0.21 6.28
N LYS A 207 -17.52 0.18 7.62
CA LYS A 207 -18.03 1.25 8.48
C LYS A 207 -17.41 2.61 8.13
N LEU A 208 -16.11 2.66 7.86
CA LEU A 208 -15.42 3.89 7.47
C LEU A 208 -15.85 4.39 6.07
N LYS A 209 -16.16 3.46 5.15
CA LYS A 209 -16.75 3.80 3.84
C LYS A 209 -18.13 4.42 3.97
N ASP A 210 -18.96 3.91 4.87
CA ASP A 210 -20.29 4.47 5.15
C ASP A 210 -20.19 5.91 5.71
N GLN A 211 -19.06 6.24 6.35
CA GLN A 211 -18.75 7.58 6.82
C GLN A 211 -18.07 8.48 5.75
N GLY A 212 -18.03 8.02 4.50
CA GLY A 212 -17.54 8.80 3.35
C GLY A 212 -16.02 8.81 3.19
N VAL A 213 -15.32 7.77 3.68
CA VAL A 213 -13.87 7.62 3.52
C VAL A 213 -13.53 6.39 2.69
N GLU A 214 -12.79 6.59 1.60
CA GLU A 214 -12.30 5.47 0.80
C GLU A 214 -11.19 4.72 1.53
N VAL A 215 -11.45 3.45 1.86
CA VAL A 215 -10.49 2.60 2.57
C VAL A 215 -10.45 1.17 2.03
N TYR A 216 -9.35 0.47 2.30
CA TYR A 216 -9.11 -0.91 1.89
C TYR A 216 -8.53 -1.72 3.04
N ALA A 217 -9.14 -2.86 3.34
CA ALA A 217 -8.62 -3.79 4.33
C ALA A 217 -7.54 -4.70 3.70
N LYS A 218 -6.39 -4.82 4.35
CA LYS A 218 -5.31 -5.73 3.92
C LYS A 218 -4.48 -6.19 5.11
N ASP A 219 -3.79 -7.30 4.94
CA ASP A 219 -2.70 -7.67 5.85
C ASP A 219 -1.47 -6.82 5.55
N PHE A 220 -0.81 -6.36 6.61
CA PHE A 220 0.38 -5.54 6.54
C PHE A 220 1.47 -6.16 7.40
N VAL A 221 2.63 -6.37 6.77
CA VAL A 221 3.81 -6.96 7.41
C VAL A 221 4.89 -5.90 7.51
N LEU A 222 5.28 -5.61 8.75
CA LEU A 222 6.49 -4.88 9.11
C LEU A 222 7.62 -5.92 9.18
N GLY A 223 8.50 -5.90 8.18
CA GLY A 223 9.53 -6.92 8.02
C GLY A 223 10.57 -6.90 9.13
N SER A 224 11.26 -8.02 9.30
CA SER A 224 12.35 -8.20 10.24
C SER A 224 13.40 -7.10 10.08
N LYS A 225 13.83 -6.53 11.20
CA LYS A 225 14.85 -5.48 11.22
C LYS A 225 15.78 -5.63 12.43
N GLY A 226 17.04 -5.27 12.21
CA GLY A 226 18.02 -5.15 13.28
C GLY A 226 17.87 -3.79 13.95
N ILE A 227 17.52 -3.78 15.23
CA ILE A 227 17.48 -2.56 16.05
C ILE A 227 18.56 -2.63 17.12
N ASN A 228 19.06 -1.48 17.56
CA ASN A 228 19.90 -1.44 18.75
C ASN A 228 18.97 -1.39 19.95
N ALA A 229 18.84 -2.48 20.70
CA ALA A 229 17.97 -2.54 21.87
C ALA A 229 18.57 -3.44 22.95
N SER A 230 18.19 -3.21 24.19
CA SER A 230 18.51 -4.11 25.29
C SER A 230 17.69 -5.41 25.23
N LYS A 231 18.09 -6.44 25.98
CA LYS A 231 17.34 -7.69 26.08
C LYS A 231 15.92 -7.50 26.64
N GLU A 232 15.77 -6.57 27.58
CA GLU A 232 14.48 -6.23 28.19
C GLU A 232 13.57 -5.54 27.19
N GLU A 233 14.09 -4.63 26.38
CA GLU A 233 13.35 -3.96 25.31
C GLU A 233 12.94 -4.93 24.20
N LYS A 234 13.81 -5.90 23.83
CA LYS A 234 13.42 -6.99 22.93
C LYS A 234 12.21 -7.75 23.48
N THR A 235 12.28 -8.12 24.76
CA THR A 235 11.20 -8.85 25.44
C THR A 235 9.91 -8.03 25.47
N PHE A 236 10.02 -6.71 25.70
CA PHE A 236 8.90 -5.79 25.61
C PHE A 236 8.29 -5.78 24.20
N LEU A 237 9.09 -5.70 23.13
CA LEU A 237 8.57 -5.67 21.76
C LEU A 237 7.88 -6.98 21.38
N GLU A 238 8.44 -8.13 21.74
CA GLU A 238 7.83 -9.44 21.46
C GLU A 238 6.49 -9.62 22.19
N LYS A 239 6.46 -9.34 23.51
CA LYS A 239 5.22 -9.43 24.30
C LYS A 239 4.24 -8.31 23.95
N GLY A 240 4.75 -7.14 23.60
CA GLY A 240 4.00 -5.98 23.17
C GLY A 240 3.25 -6.25 21.88
N ASN A 241 3.88 -6.89 20.89
CA ASN A 241 3.24 -7.28 19.63
C ASN A 241 2.10 -8.31 19.85
N ALA A 242 2.28 -9.24 20.80
CA ALA A 242 1.24 -10.20 21.16
C ALA A 242 0.03 -9.51 21.84
N LEU A 243 0.29 -8.61 22.79
CA LEU A 243 -0.75 -7.81 23.43
C LEU A 243 -1.46 -6.90 22.42
N TYR A 244 -0.70 -6.23 21.56
CA TYR A 244 -1.21 -5.39 20.47
C TYR A 244 -2.24 -6.14 19.63
N SER A 245 -1.92 -7.36 19.20
CA SER A 245 -2.81 -8.17 18.37
C SER A 245 -4.13 -8.49 19.09
N THR A 246 -4.06 -8.75 20.40
CA THR A 246 -5.24 -8.99 21.26
C THR A 246 -6.10 -7.74 21.38
N ILE A 247 -5.49 -6.57 21.60
CA ILE A 247 -6.19 -5.29 21.72
C ILE A 247 -6.77 -4.87 20.36
N ALA A 248 -6.07 -5.13 19.25
CA ALA A 248 -6.55 -4.87 17.90
C ALA A 248 -7.81 -5.68 17.58
N GLN A 249 -7.87 -6.95 17.99
CA GLN A 249 -9.08 -7.77 17.85
C GLN A 249 -10.25 -7.21 18.67
N ALA A 250 -10.00 -6.88 19.93
CA ALA A 250 -11.03 -6.35 20.84
C ALA A 250 -11.58 -5.01 20.34
N SER A 251 -10.70 -4.09 19.93
CA SER A 251 -11.08 -2.75 19.49
C SER A 251 -11.74 -2.71 18.12
N SER A 252 -11.26 -3.49 17.14
CA SER A 252 -11.93 -3.58 15.83
C SER A 252 -13.35 -4.14 15.95
N SER A 253 -13.54 -5.16 16.77
CA SER A 253 -14.87 -5.70 17.13
C SER A 253 -15.70 -4.66 17.88
N GLY A 254 -15.07 -3.91 18.79
CA GLY A 254 -15.69 -2.81 19.55
C GLY A 254 -16.27 -1.71 18.68
N VAL A 255 -15.54 -1.31 17.63
CA VAL A 255 -16.00 -0.27 16.70
C VAL A 255 -17.27 -0.70 15.97
N VAL A 256 -17.44 -1.97 15.64
CA VAL A 256 -18.67 -2.48 14.99
C VAL A 256 -19.77 -2.86 15.98
N GLY A 257 -19.62 -2.54 17.27
CA GLY A 257 -20.64 -2.71 18.31
C GLY A 257 -20.49 -3.97 19.16
N GLY A 258 -19.41 -4.73 18.99
CA GLY A 258 -19.04 -5.81 19.92
C GLY A 258 -18.52 -5.27 21.25
N THR A 259 -18.42 -6.14 22.25
CA THR A 259 -17.74 -5.84 23.50
C THR A 259 -16.80 -7.00 23.83
N PRO A 260 -15.59 -6.73 24.33
CA PRO A 260 -14.69 -7.81 24.74
C PRO A 260 -15.29 -8.57 25.94
N ASP A 261 -15.24 -9.90 25.88
CA ASP A 261 -15.65 -10.76 27.00
C ASP A 261 -14.65 -10.68 28.16
N ASP A 262 -15.08 -11.09 29.37
CA ASP A 262 -14.27 -11.06 30.59
C ASP A 262 -12.91 -11.78 30.43
N ALA A 263 -12.85 -12.86 29.67
CA ALA A 263 -11.61 -13.60 29.41
C ALA A 263 -10.60 -12.76 28.58
N ILE A 264 -11.08 -12.01 27.59
CA ILE A 264 -10.26 -11.10 26.78
C ILE A 264 -9.78 -9.94 27.65
N ILE A 265 -10.68 -9.37 28.47
CA ILE A 265 -10.34 -8.30 29.40
C ILE A 265 -9.24 -8.74 30.38
N GLN A 266 -9.36 -9.93 30.97
CA GLN A 266 -8.34 -10.48 31.86
C GLN A 266 -7.00 -10.72 31.15
N THR A 267 -7.04 -11.18 29.89
CA THR A 267 -5.83 -11.36 29.08
C THR A 267 -5.15 -10.02 28.82
N ILE A 268 -5.90 -8.99 28.44
CA ILE A 268 -5.39 -7.63 28.22
C ILE A 268 -4.78 -7.07 29.50
N GLN A 269 -5.50 -7.13 30.63
CA GLN A 269 -5.02 -6.63 31.92
C GLN A 269 -3.76 -7.34 32.41
N SER A 270 -3.67 -8.66 32.19
CA SER A 270 -2.48 -9.43 32.55
C SER A 270 -1.28 -9.03 31.68
N GLY A 271 -1.50 -8.88 30.37
CA GLY A 271 -0.47 -8.39 29.46
C GLY A 271 0.00 -6.98 29.79
N VAL A 272 -0.92 -6.06 30.12
CA VAL A 272 -0.56 -4.69 30.56
C VAL A 272 0.35 -4.72 31.79
N LYS A 273 -0.04 -5.46 32.84
CA LYS A 273 0.77 -5.58 34.07
C LYS A 273 2.16 -6.16 33.79
N GLU A 274 2.24 -7.14 32.89
CA GLU A 274 3.51 -7.73 32.49
C GLU A 274 4.40 -6.71 31.78
N LEU A 275 3.86 -5.93 30.85
CA LEU A 275 4.63 -4.89 30.15
C LEU A 275 5.03 -3.72 31.06
N GLU A 276 4.18 -3.33 32.00
CA GLU A 276 4.49 -2.31 33.00
C GLU A 276 5.75 -2.65 33.81
N GLY A 277 5.94 -3.93 34.15
CA GLY A 277 7.11 -4.42 34.87
C GLY A 277 8.43 -4.40 34.07
N ILE A 278 8.39 -4.26 32.74
CA ILE A 278 9.59 -4.26 31.89
C ILE A 278 10.21 -2.86 31.87
N LYS A 279 11.51 -2.77 32.17
CA LYS A 279 12.26 -1.52 32.09
C LYS A 279 12.66 -1.23 30.64
N VAL A 280 12.41 -0.01 30.21
CA VAL A 280 12.69 0.49 28.87
C VAL A 280 13.55 1.74 29.02
N GLY A 281 14.69 1.78 28.33
CA GLY A 281 15.64 2.89 28.41
C GLY A 281 15.54 3.85 27.22
N GLN A 282 15.12 3.35 26.06
CA GLN A 282 14.97 4.17 24.85
C GLN A 282 13.65 4.93 24.83
N GLU A 283 13.71 6.19 24.43
CA GLU A 283 12.56 7.10 24.39
C GLU A 283 11.46 6.60 23.43
N SER A 284 11.83 6.17 22.22
CA SER A 284 10.87 5.62 21.24
C SER A 284 10.12 4.41 21.78
N ILE A 285 10.85 3.45 22.38
CA ILE A 285 10.28 2.23 22.96
C ILE A 285 9.46 2.56 24.22
N ALA A 286 9.84 3.59 24.98
CA ALA A 286 9.08 4.05 26.14
C ALA A 286 7.73 4.66 25.72
N SER A 287 7.70 5.49 24.67
CA SER A 287 6.46 6.01 24.09
C SER A 287 5.58 4.90 23.53
N MET A 288 6.17 3.88 22.90
CA MET A 288 5.43 2.69 22.47
C MET A 288 4.81 1.95 23.65
N LYS A 289 5.56 1.77 24.74
CA LYS A 289 5.05 1.16 25.97
C LYS A 289 3.88 1.96 26.53
N GLU A 290 4.00 3.28 26.60
CA GLU A 290 2.94 4.16 27.10
C GLU A 290 1.66 4.02 26.27
N ASN A 291 1.75 4.12 24.94
CA ASN A 291 0.58 4.00 24.05
C ASN A 291 -0.07 2.62 24.17
N LEU A 292 0.73 1.55 24.24
CA LEU A 292 0.19 0.20 24.34
C LEU A 292 -0.48 -0.08 25.70
N VAL A 293 0.09 0.44 26.79
CA VAL A 293 -0.51 0.36 28.14
C VAL A 293 -1.80 1.17 28.20
N LYS A 294 -1.82 2.38 27.64
CA LYS A 294 -3.04 3.19 27.50
C LYS A 294 -4.11 2.47 26.69
N ALA A 295 -3.75 1.94 25.52
CA ALA A 295 -4.64 1.16 24.67
C ALA A 295 -5.24 -0.03 25.43
N GLY A 296 -4.43 -0.77 26.18
CA GLY A 296 -4.90 -1.91 26.98
C GLY A 296 -5.85 -1.51 28.10
N ASN A 297 -5.56 -0.43 28.82
CA ASN A 297 -6.43 0.09 29.87
C ASN A 297 -7.76 0.61 29.32
N LEU A 298 -7.73 1.34 28.21
CA LEU A 298 -8.92 1.80 27.51
C LEU A 298 -9.74 0.62 26.96
N ALA A 299 -9.08 -0.40 26.40
CA ALA A 299 -9.75 -1.59 25.88
C ALA A 299 -10.45 -2.40 26.98
N ALA A 300 -9.84 -2.51 28.15
CA ALA A 300 -10.45 -3.17 29.30
C ALA A 300 -11.67 -2.42 29.87
N ALA A 301 -11.76 -1.10 29.63
CA ALA A 301 -12.85 -0.25 30.10
C ALA A 301 -13.90 0.08 29.03
N MET A 302 -13.68 -0.37 27.79
CA MET A 302 -14.50 -0.06 26.61
C MET A 302 -15.93 -0.58 26.76
N LYS A 303 -16.91 0.29 26.52
CA LYS A 303 -18.34 -0.07 26.50
C LYS A 303 -19.08 0.45 25.28
N SER A 304 -18.45 1.30 24.50
CA SER A 304 -19.05 1.97 23.36
C SER A 304 -18.13 1.93 22.14
N PRO A 305 -18.68 2.09 20.93
CA PRO A 305 -17.88 2.25 19.72
C PRO A 305 -16.93 3.45 19.75
N GLU A 306 -17.27 4.51 20.48
CA GLU A 306 -16.41 5.69 20.65
C GLU A 306 -15.18 5.38 21.52
N ASP A 307 -15.36 4.59 22.58
CA ASP A 307 -14.22 4.10 23.38
C ASP A 307 -13.32 3.20 22.53
N ALA A 308 -13.91 2.41 21.61
CA ALA A 308 -13.18 1.59 20.67
C ALA A 308 -12.33 2.40 19.69
N GLN A 309 -12.83 3.55 19.23
CA GLN A 309 -12.07 4.47 18.39
C GLN A 309 -10.86 5.06 19.13
N LYS A 310 -10.99 5.40 20.42
CA LYS A 310 -9.84 5.87 21.22
C LYS A 310 -8.77 4.79 21.38
N VAL A 311 -9.17 3.52 21.55
CA VAL A 311 -8.21 2.41 21.56
C VAL A 311 -7.50 2.28 20.22
N GLN A 312 -8.24 2.40 19.10
CA GLN A 312 -7.67 2.35 17.76
C GLN A 312 -6.63 3.44 17.53
N GLU A 313 -6.87 4.67 18.03
CA GLU A 313 -5.92 5.78 17.95
C GLU A 313 -4.58 5.48 18.63
N GLU A 314 -4.62 4.91 19.84
CA GLU A 314 -3.41 4.51 20.57
C GLU A 314 -2.65 3.37 19.87
N LEU A 315 -3.38 2.41 19.29
CA LEU A 315 -2.78 1.32 18.51
C LEU A 315 -2.17 1.81 17.18
N LEU A 316 -2.82 2.75 16.49
CA LEU A 316 -2.28 3.39 15.29
C LEU A 316 -0.99 4.14 15.63
N SER A 317 -0.98 4.88 16.75
CA SER A 317 0.21 5.58 17.26
C SER A 317 1.34 4.61 17.61
N TYR A 318 1.03 3.48 18.26
CA TYR A 318 2.00 2.41 18.51
C TYR A 318 2.63 1.89 17.21
N LEU A 319 1.80 1.63 16.19
CA LEU A 319 2.27 1.06 14.92
C LEU A 319 3.13 2.05 14.13
N GLN A 320 2.79 3.35 14.17
CA GLN A 320 3.62 4.41 13.60
C GLN A 320 5.01 4.44 14.26
N LEU A 321 5.07 4.42 15.59
CA LEU A 321 6.34 4.37 16.33
C LEU A 321 7.12 3.08 16.05
N TYR A 322 6.44 1.93 16.00
CA TYR A 322 7.07 0.64 15.69
C TYR A 322 7.73 0.68 14.31
N SER A 323 7.09 1.30 13.33
CA SER A 323 7.65 1.39 11.98
C SER A 323 8.96 2.19 11.93
N GLY A 324 9.10 3.21 12.76
CA GLY A 324 10.26 4.10 12.82
C GLY A 324 11.46 3.59 13.65
N LEU A 325 11.36 2.42 14.29
CA LEU A 325 12.50 1.78 14.98
C LEU A 325 13.63 1.40 14.01
#